data_AF-Q6MS78-F1
#
_entry.id   AF-Q6MS78-F1
#
_cell.length_a   1.000
_cell.length_b   1.000
_cell.length_c   1.000
_cell.angle_alpha   90.00
_cell.angle_beta   90.00
_cell.angle_gamma   90.00
#
_symmetry.space_group_name_H-M   'P 1'
#
loop_
_entity.id
_entity.type
_entity.pdbx_description
1 polymer ?
#
loop_
_entity_poly.entity_id
_entity_poly.type
_entity_poly.pdbx_seq_one_letter_code
_entity_poly.pdbx_strand_id
1 'polypeptide(L)'
;MKKILKLIPYSIITSLSIPLSFTFWKNQETISLFFQDTRKVNPNHEYNEDKTEIKKIGYYKHPNTNKVTIRPIPYYVKKVATELPTEIESLYRAFAYRYSHHDPITGFENWDTKNVKDMSYVFFENHIINTDLSAWKTDNVTNMTGMFKNATKFDNGGKSLSWTTNNVESMESMFDGAESFKQNLMSWNVEKVTKNKNFSRASGIFSDENKKPKWKNLKENDPVIKKEENITPKVIIHPTPTPKPKVTLPLAKIINRTNETKPTLKPNSGQELPKSNITTSKQENKKLSTPAIVGIVVGSQVVLTSLAAGIPYLIKRFKK
;
A
#
# COMPACT_ATOMS: atom_id res chain seq x y z
N MET A 1 -84.49 3.85 -9.59
CA MET A 1 -84.42 2.38 -9.34
C MET A 1 -83.41 1.83 -10.35
N LYS A 2 -82.33 1.10 -10.06
CA LYS A 2 -81.88 0.29 -8.93
C LYS A 2 -80.34 0.39 -8.88
N LYS A 3 -79.80 0.37 -7.66
CA LYS A 3 -78.39 0.08 -7.33
C LYS A 3 -78.05 -1.34 -7.79
N ILE A 4 -76.79 -1.61 -8.14
CA ILE A 4 -76.05 -2.78 -7.64
C ILE A 4 -74.55 -2.43 -7.62
N LEU A 5 -74.06 -2.41 -6.39
CA LEU A 5 -72.67 -2.42 -5.95
C LEU A 5 -72.16 -3.86 -6.08
N LYS A 6 -71.01 -4.07 -6.73
CA LYS A 6 -70.20 -5.29 -6.52
C LYS A 6 -68.76 -4.90 -6.22
N LEU A 7 -68.28 -5.50 -5.14
CA LEU A 7 -67.00 -5.31 -4.48
C LEU A 7 -66.05 -6.47 -4.84
N ILE A 8 -64.75 -6.14 -4.93
CA ILE A 8 -63.55 -6.96 -4.59
C ILE A 8 -63.07 -7.99 -5.67
N PRO A 9 -61.76 -8.29 -5.83
CA PRO A 9 -60.62 -8.01 -4.94
C PRO A 9 -59.37 -7.31 -5.54
N TYR A 10 -58.63 -6.71 -4.62
CA TYR A 10 -57.18 -6.47 -4.68
C TYR A 10 -56.43 -7.79 -4.94
N SER A 11 -55.54 -7.82 -5.93
CA SER A 11 -54.55 -8.88 -6.07
C SER A 11 -53.23 -8.28 -6.56
N ILE A 12 -52.29 -8.19 -5.62
CA ILE A 12 -50.84 -8.39 -5.75
C ILE A 12 -50.18 -7.71 -6.96
N ILE A 13 -49.56 -6.57 -6.68
CA ILE A 13 -48.52 -5.97 -7.53
C ILE A 13 -47.33 -6.93 -7.52
N THR A 14 -47.23 -7.77 -8.56
CA THR A 14 -45.93 -8.26 -9.01
C THR A 14 -45.48 -7.28 -10.08
N SER A 15 -44.43 -6.54 -9.77
CA SER A 15 -43.81 -5.58 -10.68
C SER A 15 -43.12 -6.35 -11.82
N LEU A 16 -43.90 -6.75 -12.81
CA LEU A 16 -43.40 -7.07 -14.13
C LEU A 16 -43.47 -5.77 -14.93
N SER A 17 -42.37 -5.01 -14.93
CA SER A 17 -42.24 -3.78 -15.71
C SER A 17 -42.18 -4.14 -17.20
N ILE A 18 -43.35 -4.37 -17.79
CA ILE A 18 -43.57 -4.33 -19.23
C ILE A 18 -43.50 -2.85 -19.61
N PRO A 19 -42.59 -2.42 -20.51
CA PRO A 19 -42.68 -1.07 -21.04
C PRO A 19 -43.89 -1.00 -21.98
N LEU A 20 -44.99 -0.41 -21.49
CA LEU A 20 -46.05 0.09 -22.37
C LEU A 20 -45.44 1.17 -23.26
N SER A 21 -45.20 0.84 -24.52
CA SER A 21 -44.90 1.79 -25.58
C SER A 21 -46.22 2.42 -26.01
N PHE A 22 -46.59 3.55 -25.39
CA PHE A 22 -47.61 4.43 -25.96
C PHE A 22 -46.97 5.22 -27.09
N THR A 23 -47.16 4.76 -28.33
CA THR A 23 -46.87 5.56 -29.52
C THR A 23 -47.99 6.58 -29.73
N PHE A 24 -47.82 7.79 -29.19
CA PHE A 24 -48.56 8.95 -29.69
C PHE A 24 -47.83 9.51 -30.91
N TRP A 25 -48.41 9.27 -32.08
CA TRP A 25 -47.90 9.73 -33.37
C TRP A 25 -48.33 11.17 -33.63
N LYS A 26 -47.54 12.14 -33.17
CA LYS A 26 -47.31 13.44 -33.81
C LYS A 26 -46.25 14.22 -33.04
N ASN A 27 -45.27 14.74 -33.77
CA ASN A 27 -44.04 15.42 -33.33
C ASN A 27 -42.92 14.51 -32.81
N GLN A 28 -41.85 14.46 -33.60
CA GLN A 28 -40.56 13.87 -33.23
C GLN A 28 -39.89 14.71 -32.14
N GLU A 29 -40.22 14.47 -30.89
CA GLU A 29 -39.27 14.69 -29.79
C GLU A 29 -39.41 13.53 -28.82
N THR A 30 -38.70 12.45 -29.11
CA THR A 30 -38.41 11.43 -28.11
C THR A 30 -37.57 12.11 -27.03
N ILE A 31 -38.17 12.40 -25.88
CA ILE A 31 -37.42 12.71 -24.66
C ILE A 31 -36.74 11.42 -24.23
N SER A 32 -35.57 11.14 -24.81
CA SER A 32 -34.67 10.13 -24.32
C SER A 32 -34.12 10.63 -22.99
N LEU A 33 -34.61 10.09 -21.88
CA LEU A 33 -33.93 10.18 -20.60
C LEU A 33 -32.60 9.44 -20.74
N PHE A 34 -31.55 10.19 -21.12
CA PHE A 34 -30.17 9.72 -21.17
C PHE A 34 -29.71 9.42 -19.74
N PHE A 35 -29.90 8.19 -19.27
CA PHE A 35 -28.93 7.62 -18.34
C PHE A 35 -27.66 7.36 -19.16
N GLN A 36 -26.80 8.37 -19.29
CA GLN A 36 -25.43 8.12 -19.76
C GLN A 36 -24.84 7.04 -18.86
N ASP A 37 -24.32 5.96 -19.47
CA ASP A 37 -23.63 4.90 -18.75
C ASP A 37 -22.47 5.53 -17.97
N THR A 38 -22.67 5.74 -16.67
CA THR A 38 -21.75 6.48 -15.79
C THR A 38 -20.38 5.81 -15.73
N ARG A 39 -20.26 4.55 -16.16
CA ARG A 39 -18.99 3.82 -16.31
C ARG A 39 -18.11 4.37 -17.42
N LYS A 40 -18.67 4.97 -18.49
CA LYS A 40 -17.88 5.65 -19.52
C LYS A 40 -17.31 6.99 -19.04
N VAL A 41 -17.93 7.61 -18.04
CA VAL A 41 -17.55 8.96 -17.58
C VAL A 41 -16.52 8.90 -16.43
N ASN A 42 -16.53 7.85 -15.62
CA ASN A 42 -15.63 7.71 -14.46
C ASN A 42 -15.14 6.26 -14.24
N PRO A 43 -14.32 5.69 -15.15
CA PRO A 43 -13.90 4.29 -15.08
C PRO A 43 -13.19 3.98 -13.76
N ASN A 44 -13.40 2.77 -13.23
CA ASN A 44 -12.61 2.23 -12.13
C ASN A 44 -11.26 1.74 -12.64
N HIS A 45 -10.30 1.56 -11.71
CA HIS A 45 -9.05 0.87 -12.04
C HIS A 45 -9.35 -0.56 -12.51
N GLU A 46 -8.70 -0.98 -13.59
CA GLU A 46 -8.68 -2.38 -14.01
C GLU A 46 -7.39 -3.02 -13.49
N TYR A 47 -7.53 -4.15 -12.80
CA TYR A 47 -6.41 -4.81 -12.12
C TYR A 47 -6.03 -6.13 -12.81
N ASN A 48 -4.84 -6.63 -12.49
CA ASN A 48 -4.50 -8.04 -12.67
C ASN A 48 -5.27 -8.94 -11.67
N GLU A 49 -5.13 -10.26 -11.80
CA GLU A 49 -5.90 -11.25 -11.03
C GLU A 49 -5.73 -11.11 -9.50
N ASP A 50 -4.51 -10.84 -9.03
CA ASP A 50 -4.19 -10.71 -7.60
C ASP A 50 -4.39 -9.29 -7.04
N LYS A 51 -4.83 -8.33 -7.88
CA LYS A 51 -5.05 -6.91 -7.55
C LYS A 51 -3.81 -6.12 -7.12
N THR A 52 -2.60 -6.63 -7.36
CA THR A 52 -1.35 -5.92 -7.03
C THR A 52 -0.87 -4.99 -8.14
N GLU A 53 -1.40 -5.12 -9.35
CA GLU A 53 -1.06 -4.29 -10.52
C GLU A 53 -2.32 -3.68 -11.13
N ILE A 54 -2.31 -2.36 -11.35
CA ILE A 54 -3.33 -1.67 -12.15
C ILE A 54 -2.90 -1.72 -13.62
N LYS A 55 -3.66 -2.43 -14.45
CA LYS A 55 -3.47 -2.54 -15.89
C LYS A 55 -4.07 -1.37 -16.66
N LYS A 56 -5.16 -0.77 -16.16
CA LYS A 56 -5.70 0.49 -16.70
C LYS A 56 -6.07 1.43 -15.57
N ILE A 57 -5.63 2.67 -15.70
CA ILE A 57 -5.85 3.74 -14.74
C ILE A 57 -7.30 4.21 -14.81
N GLY A 58 -8.03 4.03 -13.72
CA GLY A 58 -9.33 4.62 -13.50
C GLY A 58 -9.22 6.08 -13.10
N TYR A 59 -10.23 6.86 -13.46
CA TYR A 59 -10.31 8.29 -13.22
C TYR A 59 -11.74 8.74 -13.01
N TYR A 60 -11.91 9.98 -12.56
CA TYR A 60 -13.20 10.62 -12.40
C TYR A 60 -13.12 12.12 -12.60
N LYS A 61 -14.25 12.75 -12.92
CA LYS A 61 -14.35 14.22 -12.93
C LYS A 61 -14.50 14.74 -11.51
N HIS A 62 -13.53 15.51 -11.03
CA HIS A 62 -13.55 16.03 -9.66
C HIS A 62 -14.67 17.09 -9.50
N PRO A 63 -15.56 16.94 -8.51
CA PRO A 63 -16.80 17.73 -8.44
C PRO A 63 -16.55 19.24 -8.27
N ASN A 64 -15.47 19.62 -7.57
CA ASN A 64 -15.22 21.04 -7.25
C ASN A 64 -14.34 21.74 -8.29
N THR A 65 -13.54 21.00 -9.06
CA THR A 65 -12.55 21.59 -9.98
C THR A 65 -12.89 21.33 -11.44
N ASN A 66 -13.85 20.44 -11.72
CA ASN A 66 -14.22 19.96 -13.05
C ASN A 66 -13.08 19.30 -13.86
N LYS A 67 -11.89 19.13 -13.27
CA LYS A 67 -10.76 18.44 -13.87
C LYS A 67 -11.00 16.93 -13.87
N VAL A 68 -10.57 16.26 -14.92
CA VAL A 68 -10.48 14.79 -14.93
C VAL A 68 -9.27 14.39 -14.10
N THR A 69 -9.50 13.73 -12.97
CA THR A 69 -8.47 13.33 -12.02
C THR A 69 -8.36 11.82 -11.95
N ILE A 70 -7.14 11.32 -11.79
CA ILE A 70 -6.90 9.93 -11.49
C ILE A 70 -7.60 9.52 -10.19
N ARG A 71 -8.10 8.28 -10.12
CA ARG A 71 -8.56 7.69 -8.85
C ARG A 71 -7.33 7.37 -7.98
N PRO A 72 -7.34 7.70 -6.68
CA PRO A 72 -6.22 7.36 -5.79
C PRO A 72 -5.80 5.90 -5.92
N ILE A 73 -4.49 5.66 -5.95
CA ILE A 73 -3.91 4.34 -6.13
C ILE A 73 -3.81 3.65 -4.76
N PRO A 74 -4.54 2.55 -4.52
CA PRO A 74 -4.57 1.89 -3.22
C PRO A 74 -3.18 1.45 -2.74
N TYR A 75 -2.93 1.53 -1.43
CA TYR A 75 -1.59 1.29 -0.84
C TYR A 75 -1.03 -0.11 -1.11
N TYR A 76 -1.88 -1.12 -1.36
CA TYR A 76 -1.48 -2.50 -1.66
C TYR A 76 -1.05 -2.71 -3.13
N VAL A 77 -1.32 -1.73 -4.01
CA VAL A 77 -0.87 -1.78 -5.40
C VAL A 77 0.64 -1.51 -5.45
N LYS A 78 1.36 -2.40 -6.12
CA LYS A 78 2.82 -2.39 -6.30
C LYS A 78 3.25 -1.89 -7.68
N LYS A 79 2.32 -1.89 -8.64
CA LYS A 79 2.59 -1.44 -10.01
C LYS A 79 1.37 -0.82 -10.65
N VAL A 80 1.57 0.24 -11.41
CA VAL A 80 0.55 0.88 -12.24
C VAL A 80 0.90 0.77 -13.72
N ALA A 81 -0.08 1.03 -14.58
CA ALA A 81 0.13 1.09 -16.02
C ALA A 81 1.19 2.15 -16.36
N THR A 82 2.04 1.85 -17.34
CA THR A 82 3.15 2.72 -17.77
C THR A 82 2.69 3.94 -18.56
N GLU A 83 1.44 3.95 -18.99
CA GLU A 83 0.84 5.05 -19.74
C GLU A 83 -0.24 5.71 -18.90
N LEU A 84 -0.15 7.04 -18.78
CA LEU A 84 -1.19 7.86 -18.18
C LEU A 84 -2.23 8.20 -19.25
N PRO A 85 -3.54 8.00 -19.00
CA PRO A 85 -4.57 8.39 -19.96
C PRO A 85 -4.47 9.89 -20.29
N THR A 86 -4.60 10.23 -21.57
CA THR A 86 -4.34 11.60 -22.06
C THR A 86 -5.32 12.63 -21.52
N GLU A 87 -6.52 12.19 -21.13
CA GLU A 87 -7.57 12.99 -20.53
C GLU A 87 -7.26 13.44 -19.10
N ILE A 88 -6.24 12.88 -18.44
CA ILE A 88 -5.92 13.23 -17.05
C ILE A 88 -5.36 14.65 -16.97
N GLU A 89 -6.08 15.51 -16.26
CA GLU A 89 -5.69 16.89 -15.96
C GLU A 89 -5.23 17.06 -14.50
N SER A 90 -5.43 16.06 -13.65
CA SER A 90 -5.09 16.12 -12.22
C SER A 90 -4.59 14.79 -11.69
N LEU A 91 -3.51 14.85 -10.91
CA LEU A 91 -2.94 13.76 -10.14
C LEU A 91 -3.29 13.86 -8.64
N TYR A 92 -4.36 14.59 -8.31
CA TYR A 92 -4.75 14.87 -6.94
C TYR A 92 -4.77 13.61 -6.07
N ARG A 93 -3.88 13.57 -5.07
CA ARG A 93 -3.71 12.46 -4.11
C ARG A 93 -3.47 11.08 -4.74
N ALA A 94 -2.94 11.01 -5.96
CA ALA A 94 -2.76 9.76 -6.70
C ALA A 94 -2.00 8.69 -5.89
N PHE A 95 -0.94 9.07 -5.19
CA PHE A 95 -0.05 8.18 -4.44
C PHE A 95 0.07 8.56 -2.96
N ALA A 96 -0.95 9.22 -2.41
CA ALA A 96 -0.93 9.68 -1.02
C ALA A 96 -1.06 8.50 -0.02
N TYR A 97 -0.62 8.72 1.22
CA TYR A 97 -0.75 7.81 2.37
C TYR A 97 -0.11 6.44 2.16
N ARG A 98 1.19 6.44 1.87
CA ARG A 98 1.99 5.21 1.80
C ARG A 98 3.06 5.23 2.87
N TYR A 99 2.93 4.36 3.86
CA TYR A 99 3.82 4.32 5.01
C TYR A 99 4.94 3.31 4.82
N SER A 100 5.95 3.36 5.69
CA SER A 100 7.18 2.55 5.63
C SER A 100 6.98 1.03 5.55
N HIS A 101 5.83 0.52 5.98
CA HIS A 101 5.48 -0.91 5.96
C HIS A 101 4.71 -1.33 4.69
N HIS A 102 4.41 -0.41 3.78
CA HIS A 102 3.81 -0.73 2.48
C HIS A 102 4.88 -1.06 1.45
N ASP A 103 4.51 -1.90 0.48
CA ASP A 103 5.39 -2.25 -0.64
C ASP A 103 5.67 -1.04 -1.54
N PRO A 104 6.87 -0.99 -2.17
CA PRO A 104 7.17 -0.02 -3.22
C PRO A 104 6.15 -0.08 -4.36
N ILE A 105 5.96 1.07 -5.01
CA ILE A 105 5.12 1.19 -6.19
C ILE A 105 5.96 1.63 -7.38
N THR A 106 5.70 1.05 -8.55
CA THR A 106 6.41 1.33 -9.82
C THR A 106 5.44 1.56 -10.98
N GLY A 107 5.95 2.02 -12.13
CA GLY A 107 5.22 2.14 -13.39
C GLY A 107 4.77 3.57 -13.73
N PHE A 108 4.97 4.54 -12.86
CA PHE A 108 4.59 5.95 -13.09
C PHE A 108 5.77 6.87 -13.38
N GLU A 109 6.99 6.35 -13.36
CA GLU A 109 8.25 7.12 -13.41
C GLU A 109 8.34 7.92 -14.71
N ASN A 110 7.82 7.35 -15.81
CA ASN A 110 7.90 7.92 -17.16
C ASN A 110 6.54 8.35 -17.72
N TRP A 111 5.55 8.63 -16.88
CA TRP A 111 4.26 9.14 -17.35
C TRP A 111 4.39 10.46 -18.12
N ASP A 112 3.73 10.55 -19.29
CA ASP A 112 3.58 11.82 -20.01
C ASP A 112 2.55 12.71 -19.31
N THR A 113 3.00 13.57 -18.40
CA THR A 113 2.14 14.46 -17.61
C THR A 113 1.83 15.80 -18.29
N LYS A 114 2.04 15.95 -19.61
CA LYS A 114 1.86 17.24 -20.32
C LYS A 114 0.50 17.91 -20.12
N ASN A 115 -0.57 17.11 -19.93
CA ASN A 115 -1.93 17.61 -19.78
C ASN A 115 -2.31 17.90 -18.31
N VAL A 116 -1.44 17.52 -17.37
CA VAL A 116 -1.68 17.67 -15.94
C VAL A 116 -1.51 19.14 -15.55
N LYS A 117 -2.57 19.71 -14.96
CA LYS A 117 -2.63 21.08 -14.43
C LYS A 117 -2.55 21.10 -12.90
N ASP A 118 -2.85 19.98 -12.25
CA ASP A 118 -2.94 19.87 -10.80
C ASP A 118 -2.15 18.66 -10.28
N MET A 119 -1.07 18.95 -9.58
CA MET A 119 -0.23 17.98 -8.87
C MET A 119 -0.32 18.18 -7.35
N SER A 120 -1.45 18.70 -6.85
CA SER A 120 -1.61 18.85 -5.42
C SER A 120 -1.70 17.49 -4.71
N TYR A 121 -0.94 17.36 -3.63
CA TYR A 121 -0.94 16.20 -2.73
C TYR A 121 -0.63 14.84 -3.37
N VAL A 122 0.00 14.77 -4.56
CA VAL A 122 0.28 13.51 -5.27
C VAL A 122 0.95 12.48 -4.37
N PHE A 123 1.96 12.88 -3.60
CA PHE A 123 2.74 12.04 -2.69
C PHE A 123 2.59 12.49 -1.22
N PHE A 124 1.46 13.08 -0.85
CA PHE A 124 1.19 13.48 0.52
C PHE A 124 1.25 12.29 1.48
N GLU A 125 2.03 12.37 2.57
CA GLU A 125 2.24 11.28 3.53
C GLU A 125 2.76 9.99 2.86
N ASN A 126 3.62 10.14 1.84
CA ASN A 126 4.27 9.00 1.18
C ASN A 126 5.70 8.81 1.70
N HIS A 127 5.87 7.93 2.67
CA HIS A 127 7.12 7.64 3.38
C HIS A 127 8.00 6.61 2.65
N ILE A 128 7.62 6.18 1.44
CA ILE A 128 8.35 5.16 0.67
C ILE A 128 8.86 5.66 -0.68
N ILE A 129 8.35 6.79 -1.19
CA ILE A 129 8.77 7.34 -2.49
C ILE A 129 10.17 7.95 -2.41
N ASN A 130 11.06 7.53 -3.32
CA ASN A 130 12.34 8.18 -3.59
C ASN A 130 12.82 7.85 -5.02
N THR A 131 11.95 8.10 -5.99
CA THR A 131 12.18 7.78 -7.40
C THR A 131 12.45 9.05 -8.20
N ASP A 132 13.20 8.91 -9.29
CA ASP A 132 13.45 9.98 -10.25
C ASP A 132 12.15 10.32 -11.00
N LEU A 133 11.68 11.56 -10.81
CA LEU A 133 10.48 12.12 -11.44
C LEU A 133 10.84 13.19 -12.50
N SER A 134 12.10 13.24 -12.94
CA SER A 134 12.57 14.27 -13.89
C SER A 134 11.94 14.14 -15.28
N ALA A 135 11.36 12.98 -15.61
CA ALA A 135 10.64 12.74 -16.86
C ALA A 135 9.23 13.39 -16.88
N TRP A 136 8.69 13.77 -15.73
CA TRP A 136 7.37 14.41 -15.66
C TRP A 136 7.43 15.83 -16.24
N LYS A 137 6.51 16.11 -17.15
CA LYS A 137 6.31 17.45 -17.74
C LYS A 137 5.43 18.28 -16.82
N THR A 138 5.94 19.43 -16.39
CA THR A 138 5.29 20.32 -15.42
C THR A 138 4.95 21.70 -15.98
N ASP A 139 5.18 21.91 -17.28
CA ASP A 139 4.99 23.20 -17.97
C ASP A 139 3.54 23.72 -17.89
N ASN A 140 2.54 22.84 -17.78
CA ASN A 140 1.12 23.23 -17.64
C ASN A 140 0.59 23.19 -16.20
N VAL A 141 1.43 22.84 -15.22
CA VAL A 141 1.01 22.69 -13.83
C VAL A 141 0.83 24.05 -13.18
N THR A 142 -0.35 24.29 -12.59
CA THR A 142 -0.65 25.52 -11.83
C THR A 142 -0.70 25.30 -10.32
N ASN A 143 -0.87 24.05 -9.86
CA ASN A 143 -0.97 23.72 -8.44
C ASN A 143 -0.07 22.55 -8.05
N MET A 144 0.86 22.79 -7.11
CA MET A 144 1.75 21.79 -6.50
C MET A 144 1.60 21.74 -4.98
N THR A 145 0.50 22.27 -4.43
CA THR A 145 0.26 22.30 -2.98
C THR A 145 0.43 20.92 -2.36
N GLY A 146 1.30 20.84 -1.35
CA GLY A 146 1.51 19.64 -0.54
C GLY A 146 1.97 18.41 -1.31
N MET A 147 2.51 18.56 -2.52
CA MET A 147 2.85 17.43 -3.40
C MET A 147 3.72 16.37 -2.72
N PHE A 148 4.69 16.78 -1.90
CA PHE A 148 5.60 15.93 -1.14
C PHE A 148 5.52 16.20 0.37
N LYS A 149 4.40 16.75 0.85
CA LYS A 149 4.23 17.01 2.27
C LYS A 149 4.31 15.69 3.06
N ASN A 150 5.19 15.65 4.05
CA ASN A 150 5.54 14.48 4.85
C ASN A 150 6.04 13.28 4.02
N ALA A 151 6.59 13.50 2.81
CA ALA A 151 7.26 12.46 2.04
C ALA A 151 8.71 12.29 2.55
N THR A 152 8.85 11.70 3.74
CA THR A 152 10.08 11.73 4.55
C THR A 152 11.32 11.18 3.85
N LYS A 153 11.17 10.25 2.89
CA LYS A 153 12.28 9.64 2.13
C LYS A 153 12.55 10.28 0.77
N PHE A 154 11.74 11.23 0.32
CA PHE A 154 11.84 11.76 -1.02
C PHE A 154 13.07 12.66 -1.20
N ASP A 155 13.94 12.32 -2.14
CA ASP A 155 15.06 13.14 -2.62
C ASP A 155 15.25 12.97 -4.15
N ASN A 156 14.14 12.74 -4.87
CA ASN A 156 14.13 12.50 -6.32
C ASN A 156 15.12 11.41 -6.80
N GLY A 157 15.31 10.35 -6.01
CA GLY A 157 16.29 9.29 -6.33
C GLY A 157 17.75 9.78 -6.37
N GLY A 158 18.04 10.91 -5.73
CA GLY A 158 19.35 11.58 -5.79
C GLY A 158 19.62 12.31 -7.11
N LYS A 159 18.61 12.46 -7.98
CA LYS A 159 18.69 13.16 -9.26
C LYS A 159 18.19 14.59 -9.14
N SER A 160 18.73 15.49 -9.95
CA SER A 160 18.27 16.89 -9.99
C SER A 160 16.82 16.98 -10.45
N LEU A 161 15.97 17.65 -9.66
CA LEU A 161 14.55 17.85 -9.97
C LEU A 161 14.37 19.00 -10.98
N SER A 162 14.52 18.66 -12.27
CA SER A 162 14.58 19.62 -13.39
C SER A 162 13.20 19.97 -13.96
N TRP A 163 12.31 20.47 -13.10
CA TRP A 163 10.95 20.85 -13.50
C TRP A 163 10.85 22.29 -13.99
N THR A 164 9.88 22.52 -14.89
CA THR A 164 9.51 23.84 -15.39
C THR A 164 8.33 24.37 -14.57
N THR A 165 8.50 25.48 -13.87
CA THR A 165 7.53 25.97 -12.86
C THR A 165 6.91 27.34 -13.17
N ASN A 166 7.13 27.88 -14.37
CA ASN A 166 6.70 29.23 -14.77
C ASN A 166 5.18 29.47 -14.73
N ASN A 167 4.37 28.40 -14.67
CA ASN A 167 2.92 28.47 -14.57
C ASN A 167 2.36 28.13 -13.18
N VAL A 168 3.21 27.77 -12.23
CA VAL A 168 2.78 27.36 -10.88
C VAL A 168 2.35 28.58 -10.08
N GLU A 169 1.13 28.52 -9.54
CA GLU A 169 0.54 29.58 -8.69
C GLU A 169 0.64 29.25 -7.21
N SER A 170 0.65 27.95 -6.87
CA SER A 170 0.66 27.46 -5.49
C SER A 170 1.67 26.34 -5.27
N MET A 171 2.56 26.55 -4.29
CA MET A 171 3.54 25.60 -3.75
C MET A 171 3.41 25.46 -2.23
N GLU A 172 2.25 25.80 -1.64
CA GLU A 172 2.03 25.71 -0.20
C GLU A 172 2.35 24.30 0.32
N SER A 173 3.16 24.24 1.38
CA SER A 173 3.57 23.00 2.04
C SER A 173 4.18 21.96 1.10
N MET A 174 4.69 22.32 -0.08
CA MET A 174 5.11 21.33 -1.10
C MET A 174 6.10 20.29 -0.55
N PHE A 175 7.05 20.71 0.28
CA PHE A 175 8.06 19.88 0.94
C PHE A 175 7.99 19.95 2.48
N ASP A 176 6.88 20.40 3.07
CA ASP A 176 6.71 20.44 4.54
C ASP A 176 6.88 19.02 5.12
N GLY A 177 7.90 18.78 5.94
CA GLY A 177 8.24 17.46 6.49
C GLY A 177 8.91 16.48 5.51
N ALA A 178 9.38 16.93 4.35
CA ALA A 178 10.19 16.11 3.43
C ALA A 178 11.65 16.03 3.92
N GLU A 179 11.88 15.30 5.01
CA GLU A 179 13.14 15.29 5.77
C GLU A 179 14.39 14.98 4.93
N SER A 180 14.29 14.04 3.98
CA SER A 180 15.43 13.63 3.15
C SER A 180 15.70 14.56 1.96
N PHE A 181 14.78 15.47 1.64
CA PHE A 181 14.83 16.28 0.42
C PHE A 181 15.95 17.32 0.48
N LYS A 182 16.92 17.24 -0.43
CA LYS A 182 18.15 18.05 -0.44
C LYS A 182 18.51 18.63 -1.81
N GLN A 183 17.60 18.52 -2.78
CA GLN A 183 17.79 19.01 -4.15
C GLN A 183 17.89 20.54 -4.21
N ASN A 184 18.62 21.04 -5.20
CA ASN A 184 18.75 22.48 -5.47
C ASN A 184 17.59 22.96 -6.37
N LEU A 185 16.81 23.93 -5.88
CA LEU A 185 15.65 24.50 -6.56
C LEU A 185 15.84 25.97 -7.00
N MET A 186 17.06 26.51 -6.91
CA MET A 186 17.32 27.91 -7.27
C MET A 186 16.97 28.26 -8.73
N SER A 187 16.95 27.28 -9.62
CA SER A 187 16.62 27.46 -11.05
C SER A 187 15.12 27.56 -11.31
N TRP A 188 14.26 27.27 -10.33
CA TRP A 188 12.81 27.30 -10.53
C TRP A 188 12.31 28.73 -10.73
N ASN A 189 11.57 28.93 -11.82
CA ASN A 189 10.86 30.19 -12.04
C ASN A 189 9.60 30.21 -11.16
N VAL A 190 9.58 31.10 -10.17
CA VAL A 190 8.48 31.25 -9.21
C VAL A 190 7.77 32.60 -9.33
N GLU A 191 7.83 33.25 -10.49
CA GLU A 191 7.23 34.59 -10.68
C GLU A 191 5.71 34.62 -10.53
N LYS A 192 5.02 33.51 -10.87
CA LYS A 192 3.57 33.39 -10.72
C LYS A 192 3.13 32.80 -9.37
N VAL A 193 4.07 32.36 -8.53
CA VAL A 193 3.71 31.76 -7.25
C VAL A 193 3.19 32.84 -6.32
N THR A 194 1.93 32.70 -5.90
CA THR A 194 1.27 33.60 -4.94
C THR A 194 1.09 32.94 -3.57
N LYS A 195 1.28 31.63 -3.47
CA LYS A 195 1.14 30.86 -2.23
C LYS A 195 2.30 29.87 -2.05
N ASN A 196 3.16 30.12 -1.09
CA ASN A 196 4.34 29.28 -0.77
C ASN A 196 4.45 28.98 0.74
N LYS A 197 3.34 29.15 1.47
CA LYS A 197 3.33 29.01 2.93
C LYS A 197 3.76 27.60 3.36
N ASN A 198 4.64 27.53 4.35
CA ASN A 198 5.30 26.32 4.85
C ASN A 198 6.00 25.49 3.76
N PHE A 199 6.53 26.12 2.69
CA PHE A 199 7.07 25.44 1.51
C PHE A 199 8.01 24.28 1.85
N SER A 200 8.95 24.50 2.77
CA SER A 200 10.00 23.52 3.09
C SER A 200 10.25 23.37 4.59
N ARG A 201 9.27 23.71 5.43
CA ARG A 201 9.38 23.53 6.89
C ARG A 201 9.72 22.10 7.24
N ALA A 202 10.70 21.88 8.12
CA ALA A 202 11.18 20.55 8.52
C ALA A 202 11.67 19.64 7.36
N SER A 203 11.97 20.20 6.19
CA SER A 203 12.63 19.47 5.10
C SER A 203 14.15 19.53 5.20
N GLY A 204 14.86 18.72 4.42
CA GLY A 204 16.32 18.74 4.34
C GLY A 204 16.91 20.04 3.77
N ILE A 205 16.10 20.89 3.11
CA ILE A 205 16.51 22.23 2.63
C ILE A 205 16.04 23.37 3.56
N PHE A 206 15.39 23.08 4.69
CA PHE A 206 14.77 24.10 5.54
C PHE A 206 15.74 25.22 5.96
N SER A 207 16.97 24.87 6.30
CA SER A 207 18.01 25.82 6.74
C SER A 207 18.97 26.25 5.62
N ASP A 208 18.77 25.79 4.39
CA ASP A 208 19.67 26.05 3.25
C ASP A 208 18.99 26.99 2.23
N GLU A 209 19.12 28.30 2.47
CA GLU A 209 18.55 29.33 1.59
C GLU A 209 19.09 29.26 0.15
N ASN A 210 20.30 28.73 -0.05
CA ASN A 210 20.91 28.60 -1.38
C ASN A 210 20.40 27.40 -2.17
N LYS A 211 19.43 26.65 -1.64
CA LYS A 211 18.72 25.58 -2.36
C LYS A 211 17.26 25.88 -2.61
N LYS A 212 16.75 27.01 -2.11
CA LYS A 212 15.34 27.38 -2.23
C LYS A 212 15.09 28.27 -3.46
N PRO A 213 13.85 28.29 -3.98
CA PRO A 213 13.47 29.26 -5.00
C PRO A 213 13.54 30.71 -4.47
N LYS A 214 13.82 31.67 -5.36
CA LYS A 214 13.87 33.10 -5.00
C LYS A 214 12.47 33.72 -5.04
N TRP A 215 11.79 33.74 -3.90
CA TRP A 215 10.45 34.33 -3.77
C TRP A 215 10.45 35.84 -3.95
N LYS A 216 9.50 36.39 -4.71
CA LYS A 216 9.43 37.84 -4.94
C LYS A 216 8.87 38.63 -3.75
N ASN A 217 7.89 38.13 -2.98
CA ASN A 217 7.25 38.88 -1.89
C ASN A 217 6.40 38.01 -0.92
N LEU A 218 6.85 36.82 -0.52
CA LEU A 218 6.03 35.90 0.28
C LEU A 218 6.75 35.36 1.52
N LYS A 219 6.01 35.23 2.64
CA LYS A 219 6.49 34.52 3.83
C LYS A 219 6.46 33.01 3.56
N GLU A 220 7.64 32.42 3.45
CA GLU A 220 7.79 31.01 3.09
C GLU A 220 7.37 30.06 4.22
N ASN A 221 7.68 30.33 5.49
CA ASN A 221 7.44 29.39 6.59
C ASN A 221 6.85 30.11 7.81
N ASP A 222 5.88 29.48 8.47
CA ASP A 222 5.40 29.94 9.77
C ASP A 222 6.47 29.68 10.85
N PRO A 223 6.60 30.56 11.86
CA PRO A 223 7.46 30.28 13.00
C PRO A 223 7.07 28.96 13.65
N VAL A 224 8.06 28.15 13.98
CA VAL A 224 7.85 26.97 14.82
C VAL A 224 7.49 27.47 16.22
N ILE A 225 6.20 27.56 16.50
CA ILE A 225 5.73 27.77 17.87
C ILE A 225 6.06 26.47 18.60
N LYS A 226 7.18 26.45 19.33
CA LYS A 226 7.43 25.41 20.32
C LYS A 226 6.28 25.52 21.30
N LYS A 227 5.31 24.61 21.19
CA LYS A 227 4.33 24.42 22.24
C LYS A 227 5.15 23.92 23.42
N GLU A 228 5.47 24.78 24.38
CA GLU A 228 5.96 24.34 25.68
C GLU A 228 4.83 23.52 26.29
N GLU A 229 4.82 22.23 25.98
CA GLU A 229 4.04 21.29 26.75
C GLU A 229 4.71 21.26 28.11
N ASN A 230 4.15 22.03 29.04
CA ASN A 230 4.49 21.99 30.45
C ASN A 230 3.92 20.67 30.99
N ILE A 231 4.55 19.55 30.59
CA ILE A 231 4.22 18.23 31.10
C ILE A 231 4.81 18.18 32.51
N THR A 232 4.05 18.67 33.49
CA THR A 232 4.35 18.29 34.87
C THR A 232 4.38 16.75 34.91
N PRO A 233 5.50 16.12 35.33
CA PRO A 233 5.56 14.67 35.39
C PRO A 233 4.45 14.19 36.31
N LYS A 234 3.41 13.60 35.74
CA LYS A 234 2.39 12.92 36.52
C LYS A 234 3.06 11.66 37.03
N VAL A 235 3.50 11.68 38.29
CA VAL A 235 3.96 10.46 38.97
C VAL A 235 2.77 9.50 38.97
N ILE A 236 2.80 8.51 38.09
CA ILE A 236 1.84 7.43 38.11
C ILE A 236 2.26 6.56 39.30
N ILE A 237 1.65 6.80 40.46
CA ILE A 237 1.75 5.87 41.57
C ILE A 237 0.97 4.62 41.13
N HIS A 238 1.69 3.60 40.69
CA HIS A 238 1.10 2.29 40.52
C HIS A 238 0.63 1.81 41.91
N PRO A 239 -0.66 1.48 42.11
CA PRO A 239 -1.08 0.87 43.35
C PRO A 239 -0.27 -0.41 43.55
N THR A 240 0.27 -0.56 44.76
CA THR A 240 1.01 -1.75 45.19
C THR A 240 0.21 -2.99 44.78
N PRO A 241 0.81 -3.99 44.10
CA PRO A 241 0.08 -5.17 43.67
C PRO A 241 -0.57 -5.83 44.88
N THR A 242 -1.91 -5.90 44.89
CA THR A 242 -2.66 -6.64 45.90
C THR A 242 -2.14 -8.08 45.97
N PRO A 243 -1.86 -8.62 47.18
CA PRO A 243 -1.44 -10.01 47.32
C PRO A 243 -2.47 -10.92 46.65
N LYS A 244 -2.03 -11.73 45.68
CA LYS A 244 -2.90 -12.76 45.09
C LYS A 244 -3.35 -13.72 46.20
N PRO A 245 -4.64 -14.10 46.26
CA PRO A 245 -5.10 -15.10 47.22
C PRO A 245 -4.32 -16.41 47.02
N LYS A 246 -3.78 -16.96 48.11
CA LYS A 246 -3.15 -18.29 48.10
C LYS A 246 -4.23 -19.33 47.79
N VAL A 247 -4.18 -19.90 46.59
CA VAL A 247 -4.96 -21.08 46.24
C VAL A 247 -4.30 -22.28 46.93
N THR A 248 -4.95 -22.84 47.95
CA THR A 248 -4.57 -24.14 48.53
C THR A 248 -5.07 -25.24 47.59
N LEU A 249 -4.14 -25.94 46.96
CA LEU A 249 -4.46 -27.14 46.18
C LEU A 249 -4.80 -28.30 47.14
N PRO A 250 -5.89 -29.05 46.92
CA PRO A 250 -6.17 -30.24 47.71
C PRO A 250 -5.11 -31.31 47.45
N LEU A 251 -4.62 -31.94 48.52
CA LEU A 251 -3.61 -32.99 48.44
C LEU A 251 -4.22 -34.22 47.75
N ALA A 252 -3.82 -34.48 46.51
CA ALA A 252 -4.21 -35.71 45.82
C ALA A 252 -3.57 -36.92 46.51
N LYS A 253 -4.39 -37.90 46.88
CA LYS A 253 -3.95 -39.18 47.47
C LYS A 253 -3.01 -39.90 46.49
N ILE A 254 -1.74 -40.06 46.87
CA ILE A 254 -0.78 -40.89 46.13
C ILE A 254 -1.19 -42.36 46.33
N ILE A 255 -1.70 -42.98 45.28
CA ILE A 255 -1.92 -44.44 45.24
C ILE A 255 -0.63 -45.06 44.72
N ASN A 256 0.12 -45.73 45.60
CA ASN A 256 1.26 -46.54 45.20
C ASN A 256 0.75 -47.82 44.51
N ARG A 257 1.15 -48.04 43.25
CA ARG A 257 1.05 -49.36 42.61
C ARG A 257 2.40 -50.06 42.69
N THR A 258 2.34 -51.25 43.26
CA THR A 258 3.41 -52.22 43.52
C THR A 258 3.98 -52.83 42.24
N ASN A 259 5.27 -53.16 42.32
CA ASN A 259 6.08 -53.83 41.30
C ASN A 259 5.59 -55.25 40.99
N GLU A 260 5.50 -55.61 39.71
CA GLU A 260 5.65 -57.00 39.24
C GLU A 260 6.36 -57.05 37.87
N THR A 261 6.88 -58.23 37.55
CA THR A 261 8.12 -58.55 36.85
C THR A 261 8.10 -58.61 35.30
N LYS A 262 9.32 -58.41 34.76
CA LYS A 262 9.89 -58.68 33.42
C LYS A 262 9.32 -59.87 32.63
N PRO A 263 9.35 -59.79 31.28
CA PRO A 263 9.79 -60.93 30.47
C PRO A 263 10.99 -60.60 29.57
N THR A 264 11.91 -61.56 29.55
CA THR A 264 13.11 -61.70 28.70
C THR A 264 12.75 -62.15 27.29
N LEU A 265 13.48 -61.66 26.28
CA LEU A 265 13.79 -62.42 25.05
C LEU A 265 15.29 -62.29 24.73
N LYS A 266 15.85 -63.41 24.25
CA LYS A 266 17.28 -63.77 24.13
C LYS A 266 17.81 -63.60 22.66
N PRO A 267 19.10 -63.86 22.37
CA PRO A 267 19.95 -63.00 21.54
C PRO A 267 20.23 -63.54 20.13
N ASN A 268 20.85 -62.72 19.28
CA ASN A 268 21.83 -63.07 18.25
C ASN A 268 22.43 -61.77 17.70
N SER A 269 23.65 -61.68 17.21
CA SER A 269 24.93 -62.36 17.41
C SER A 269 25.90 -61.52 16.56
N GLY A 270 27.13 -61.34 17.03
CA GLY A 270 28.23 -60.96 16.15
C GLY A 270 28.72 -59.50 16.22
N GLN A 271 29.81 -59.39 16.98
CA GLN A 271 31.07 -58.73 16.61
C GLN A 271 31.48 -57.50 17.42
N GLU A 272 32.58 -57.73 18.12
CA GLU A 272 33.37 -56.84 18.95
C GLU A 272 34.00 -55.69 18.14
N LEU A 273 34.22 -54.57 18.82
CA LEU A 273 35.47 -53.83 18.66
C LEU A 273 36.01 -53.43 20.04
N PRO A 274 37.33 -53.57 20.29
CA PRO A 274 37.94 -53.20 21.54
C PRO A 274 38.23 -51.69 21.64
N LYS A 275 38.38 -51.28 22.89
CA LYS A 275 38.65 -49.94 23.43
C LYS A 275 39.84 -49.25 22.77
N SER A 276 39.76 -47.93 22.61
CA SER A 276 40.93 -47.06 22.50
C SER A 276 40.99 -46.09 23.69
N ASN A 277 42.06 -46.18 24.48
CA ASN A 277 42.52 -45.09 25.34
C ASN A 277 43.50 -44.22 24.54
N ILE A 278 43.14 -42.94 24.37
CA ILE A 278 43.92 -41.70 24.58
C ILE A 278 45.44 -41.82 24.32
N THR A 279 46.05 -41.04 23.40
CA THR A 279 46.54 -39.68 23.72
C THR A 279 46.85 -38.84 22.46
N THR A 280 46.51 -37.55 22.60
CA THR A 280 46.74 -36.32 21.81
C THR A 280 47.95 -36.20 20.88
N SER A 281 47.78 -35.50 19.74
CA SER A 281 48.20 -34.08 19.60
C SER A 281 47.79 -33.44 18.24
N LYS A 282 47.61 -32.11 18.30
CA LYS A 282 47.56 -31.02 17.29
C LYS A 282 48.14 -31.33 15.89
N GLN A 283 47.79 -30.68 14.78
CA GLN A 283 46.83 -29.64 14.36
C GLN A 283 47.14 -29.41 12.86
N GLU A 284 46.13 -29.29 11.98
CA GLU A 284 46.08 -28.47 10.74
C GLU A 284 45.14 -29.04 9.64
N ASN A 285 44.42 -28.11 9.02
CA ASN A 285 43.74 -28.12 7.71
C ASN A 285 42.86 -29.35 7.35
N LYS A 286 41.54 -29.17 7.29
CA LYS A 286 40.65 -30.23 6.76
C LYS A 286 39.72 -29.77 5.63
N LYS A 287 40.01 -30.32 4.45
CA LYS A 287 39.09 -30.60 3.34
C LYS A 287 37.76 -31.16 3.85
N LEU A 288 36.68 -30.70 3.21
CA LEU A 288 35.31 -31.16 3.40
C LEU A 288 35.21 -32.69 3.30
N SER A 289 34.64 -33.34 4.33
CA SER A 289 34.61 -34.81 4.41
C SER A 289 33.24 -35.39 4.06
N THR A 290 33.30 -36.57 3.46
CA THR A 290 32.28 -37.40 2.80
C THR A 290 30.98 -37.72 3.58
N PRO A 291 30.84 -37.59 4.93
CA PRO A 291 29.54 -37.74 5.58
C PRO A 291 28.57 -36.57 5.32
N ALA A 292 29.09 -35.38 4.97
CA ALA A 292 28.27 -34.20 4.64
C ALA A 292 27.54 -34.34 3.29
N ILE A 293 28.01 -35.23 2.41
CA ILE A 293 27.39 -35.50 1.10
C ILE A 293 26.25 -36.52 1.22
N VAL A 294 26.35 -37.50 2.13
CA VAL A 294 25.32 -38.54 2.31
C VAL A 294 24.02 -37.98 2.90
N GLY A 295 24.10 -36.97 3.77
CA GLY A 295 22.90 -36.28 4.30
C GLY A 295 22.15 -35.43 3.25
N ILE A 296 22.87 -34.88 2.27
CA ILE A 296 22.28 -34.04 1.19
C ILE A 296 21.67 -34.91 0.07
N VAL A 297 22.26 -36.09 -0.20
CA VAL A 297 21.78 -37.00 -1.25
C VAL A 297 20.55 -37.81 -0.80
N VAL A 298 20.44 -38.22 0.47
CA VAL A 298 19.28 -39.01 0.94
C VAL A 298 18.03 -38.14 1.15
N GLY A 299 18.19 -36.85 1.49
CA GLY A 299 17.07 -35.92 1.64
C GLY A 299 16.42 -35.48 0.32
N SER A 300 17.19 -35.42 -0.77
CA SER A 300 16.69 -34.96 -2.08
C SER A 300 15.83 -36.00 -2.81
N GLN A 301 16.05 -37.30 -2.55
CA GLN A 301 15.30 -38.36 -3.23
C GLN A 301 13.89 -38.59 -2.63
N VAL A 302 13.68 -38.30 -1.34
CA VAL A 302 12.37 -38.47 -0.65
C VAL A 302 11.38 -37.36 -1.01
N VAL A 303 11.88 -36.16 -1.36
CA VAL A 303 11.04 -35.01 -1.74
C VAL A 303 10.58 -35.10 -3.21
N LEU A 304 11.38 -35.68 -4.12
CA LEU A 304 10.97 -35.84 -5.53
C LEU A 304 9.93 -36.95 -5.74
N THR A 305 9.96 -38.04 -4.96
CA THR A 305 8.98 -39.14 -5.12
C THR A 305 7.60 -38.79 -4.54
N SER A 306 7.51 -37.87 -3.59
CA SER A 306 6.24 -37.40 -3.02
C SER A 306 5.51 -36.40 -3.94
N LEU A 307 6.23 -35.66 -4.78
CA LEU A 307 5.66 -34.74 -5.78
C LEU A 307 5.18 -35.45 -7.06
N ALA A 308 5.84 -36.52 -7.50
CA ALA A 308 5.45 -37.26 -8.71
C ALA A 308 4.17 -38.12 -8.54
N ALA A 309 3.90 -38.62 -7.33
CA ALA A 309 2.72 -39.46 -7.05
C ALA A 309 1.49 -38.69 -6.52
N GLY A 310 1.68 -37.52 -5.89
CA GLY A 310 0.59 -36.77 -5.24
C GLY A 310 -0.29 -35.95 -6.19
N ILE A 311 0.30 -35.38 -7.25
CA ILE A 311 -0.41 -34.47 -8.17
C ILE A 311 -1.48 -35.19 -9.00
N PRO A 312 -1.28 -36.42 -9.52
CA PRO A 312 -2.32 -37.15 -10.26
C PRO A 312 -3.49 -37.62 -9.36
N TYR A 313 -3.24 -37.91 -8.08
CA TYR A 313 -4.27 -38.41 -7.15
C TYR A 313 -5.26 -37.34 -6.72
N LEU A 314 -4.81 -36.09 -6.54
CA LEU A 314 -5.68 -34.96 -6.19
C LEU A 314 -6.56 -34.52 -7.37
N ILE A 315 -6.05 -34.55 -8.61
CA ILE A 315 -6.83 -34.19 -9.81
C ILE A 315 -8.00 -35.17 -10.05
N LYS A 316 -7.87 -36.45 -9.67
CA LYS A 316 -8.93 -37.46 -9.81
C LYS A 316 -10.04 -37.35 -8.74
N ARG A 317 -9.75 -36.74 -7.58
CA ARG A 317 -10.71 -36.62 -6.45
C ARG A 317 -11.65 -35.42 -6.57
N PHE A 318 -11.29 -34.38 -7.34
CA PHE A 318 -12.09 -33.16 -7.50
C PHE A 318 -12.87 -33.07 -8.82
N LYS A 319 -12.93 -34.17 -9.59
CA LYS A 319 -13.72 -34.28 -10.84
C LYS A 319 -14.92 -35.22 -10.72
N LYS A 320 -15.41 -35.48 -9.51
CA LYS A 320 -16.59 -36.31 -9.27
C LYS A 320 -17.66 -35.56 -8.49
#